data_AF-A0ABD7RQ00-F1
#
_entry.id   AF-A0ABD7RQ00-F1
#
_cell.length_a   1.000
_cell.length_b   1.000
_cell.length_c   1.000
_cell.angle_alpha   90.00
_cell.angle_beta   90.00
_cell.angle_gamma   90.00
#
_symmetry.space_group_name_H-M   'P 1'
#
loop_
_entity.id
_entity.type
_entity.pdbx_description
1 polymer ?
#
loop_
_entity_poly.entity_id
_entity_poly.type
_entity_poly.pdbx_seq_one_letter_code
_entity_poly.pdbx_strand_id
1 'polypeptide(L)' 'MTEEKDAAAHALIEMYADALELTHGPCLAGRAALMAWLDDQFLRLAKLDVPDDAAAGLIDTAYMLWQAESTSQDRKD' A
#
# COMPACT_ATOMS: atom_id res chain seq x y z
N MET A 1 19.91 8.97 13.58
CA MET A 1 19.66 8.95 12.12
C MET A 1 18.66 7.88 11.69
N THR A 2 18.49 6.78 12.43
CA THR A 2 17.50 5.74 12.08
C THR A 2 16.05 6.19 12.37
N GLU A 3 15.80 6.77 13.55
CA GLU A 3 14.44 7.17 13.97
C GLU A 3 13.79 8.23 13.07
N GLU A 4 14.56 9.20 12.59
CA GLU A 4 14.07 10.25 11.69
C GLU A 4 13.75 9.70 10.29
N LYS A 5 14.55 8.74 9.81
CA LYS A 5 14.33 8.05 8.55
C LYS A 5 13.09 7.16 8.62
N ASP A 6 12.89 6.49 9.75
CA ASP A 6 11.73 5.63 9.98
C ASP A 6 10.45 6.48 10.08
N ALA A 7 10.51 7.65 10.74
CA ALA A 7 9.39 8.59 10.78
C ALA A 7 9.03 9.15 9.40
N ALA A 8 10.02 9.50 8.58
CA ALA A 8 9.79 9.98 7.21
C ALA A 8 9.20 8.89 6.31
N ALA A 9 9.68 7.64 6.43
CA ALA A 9 9.11 6.50 5.72
C ALA A 9 7.65 6.26 6.14
N HIS A 10 7.37 6.32 7.44
CA HIS A 10 6.02 6.17 7.97
C HIS A 10 5.07 7.23 7.42
N ALA A 11 5.46 8.51 7.45
CA ALA A 11 4.66 9.61 6.93
C ALA A 11 4.36 9.46 5.42
N LEU A 12 5.34 8.97 4.65
CA LEU A 12 5.14 8.70 3.22
C LEU A 12 4.11 7.58 3.00
N ILE A 13 4.20 6.50 3.79
CA ILE A 13 3.23 5.39 3.71
C ILE A 13 1.83 5.88 4.10
N GLU A 14 1.69 6.71 5.13
CA GLU A 14 0.40 7.30 5.51
C GLU A 14 -0.20 8.13 4.38
N MET A 15 0.60 8.97 3.71
CA MET A 15 0.16 9.75 2.56
C MET A 15 -0.35 8.88 1.41
N TYR A 16 0.34 7.77 1.11
CA TYR A 16 -0.08 6.83 0.07
C TYR A 16 -1.35 6.08 0.46
N ALA A 17 -1.46 5.67 1.72
CA ALA A 17 -2.66 5.02 2.22
C ALA A 17 -3.88 5.96 2.13
N ASP A 18 -3.72 7.23 2.49
CA ASP A 18 -4.77 8.25 2.34
C ASP A 18 -5.17 8.45 0.88
N ALA A 19 -4.20 8.53 -0.03
CA ALA A 19 -4.47 8.68 -1.46
C ALA A 19 -5.23 7.49 -2.04
N LEU A 20 -4.86 6.27 -1.65
CA LEU A 20 -5.54 5.04 -2.08
C LEU A 20 -6.97 4.98 -1.55
N GLU A 21 -7.18 5.26 -0.27
CA GLU A 21 -8.51 5.22 0.34
C GLU A 21 -9.42 6.34 -0.18
N LEU A 22 -8.86 7.51 -0.50
CA LEU A 22 -9.59 8.59 -1.15
C LEU A 22 -10.05 8.21 -2.57
N THR A 23 -9.21 7.49 -3.32
CA THR A 23 -9.44 7.18 -4.73
C THR A 23 -10.34 5.96 -4.92
N HIS A 24 -10.15 4.92 -4.12
CA HIS A 24 -10.80 3.61 -4.29
C HIS A 24 -11.75 3.24 -3.15
N GLY A 25 -11.83 4.06 -2.11
CA GLY A 25 -12.60 3.79 -0.91
C GLY A 25 -11.77 3.11 0.19
N PRO A 26 -12.33 3.01 1.42
CA PRO A 26 -11.62 2.49 2.59
C PRO A 26 -11.09 1.07 2.38
N CYS A 27 -9.92 0.78 2.95
CA CYS A 27 -9.36 -0.55 2.87
C CYS A 27 -10.23 -1.57 3.62
N LEU A 28 -10.65 -2.61 2.91
CA LEU A 28 -11.53 -3.65 3.47
C LEU A 28 -10.87 -4.49 4.58
N ALA A 29 -9.54 -4.68 4.51
CA ALA A 29 -8.76 -5.35 5.56
C ALA A 29 -8.40 -4.42 6.74
N GLY A 30 -8.79 -3.14 6.66
CA GLY A 30 -8.51 -2.12 7.66
C GLY A 30 -7.17 -1.40 7.49
N ARG A 31 -7.07 -0.22 8.09
CA ARG A 31 -5.95 0.72 7.91
C ARG A 31 -4.59 0.14 8.31
N ALA A 32 -4.52 -0.60 9.41
CA ALA A 32 -3.26 -1.19 9.85
C ALA A 32 -2.72 -2.23 8.84
N ALA A 33 -3.59 -3.01 8.21
CA ALA A 33 -3.22 -3.96 7.17
C ALA A 33 -2.76 -3.24 5.90
N LEU A 34 -3.44 -2.16 5.51
CA LEU A 34 -3.01 -1.31 4.40
C LEU A 34 -1.60 -0.74 4.60
N MET A 35 -1.32 -0.19 5.79
CA MET A 35 0.00 0.37 6.12
C MET A 35 1.11 -0.68 6.01
N ALA A 36 0.89 -1.89 6.56
CA ALA A 36 1.85 -2.98 6.46
C ALA A 36 2.03 -3.47 5.01
N TRP A 37 0.93 -3.57 4.25
CA TRP A 37 0.97 -3.98 2.85
C TRP A 37 1.72 -2.97 1.96
N LEU A 38 1.56 -1.67 2.22
CA LEU A 38 2.28 -0.61 1.51
C LEU A 38 3.78 -0.63 1.81
N ASP A 39 4.17 -0.82 3.07
CA ASP A 39 5.58 -0.99 3.45
C ASP A 39 6.23 -2.13 2.63
N ASP A 40 5.54 -3.27 2.55
CA ASP A 40 5.96 -4.40 1.71
C ASP A 40 6.03 -4.04 0.21
N GLN A 41 5.09 -3.24 -0.32
CA GLN A 41 5.14 -2.82 -1.73
C GLN A 41 6.32 -1.90 -2.01
N PHE A 42 6.59 -0.91 -1.16
CA PHE A 42 7.73 -0.01 -1.31
C PHE A 42 9.05 -0.78 -1.27
N LEU A 43 9.19 -1.74 -0.36
CA LEU A 43 10.36 -2.62 -0.30
C LEU A 43 10.53 -3.48 -1.57
N ARG A 44 9.43 -3.94 -2.18
CA ARG A 44 9.46 -4.70 -3.44
C ARG A 44 9.86 -3.83 -4.62
N LEU A 45 9.28 -2.64 -4.74
CA LEU A 45 9.58 -1.71 -5.82
C LEU A 45 11.03 -1.22 -5.77
N ALA A 46 11.54 -0.93 -4.56
CA ALA A 46 12.94 -0.57 -4.36
C ALA A 46 13.91 -1.69 -4.77
N LYS A 47 13.53 -2.97 -4.57
CA LYS A 47 14.33 -4.12 -5.02
C LYS A 47 14.31 -4.32 -6.53
N LEU A 48 13.21 -3.91 -7.18
CA LEU A 48 13.01 -4.05 -8.62
C LEU A 48 13.54 -2.84 -9.41
N ASP A 49 14.08 -1.82 -8.72
CA ASP A 49 14.58 -0.57 -9.31
C ASP A 49 13.53 0.09 -10.23
N VAL A 50 12.27 0.05 -9.79
CA VAL A 50 11.15 0.59 -10.55
C VAL A 50 11.25 2.12 -10.56
N PRO A 51 11.16 2.77 -11.73
CA PRO A 51 11.07 4.22 -11.82
C PRO A 51 9.90 4.80 -11.01
N ASP A 52 10.15 5.90 -10.30
CA ASP A 52 9.17 6.56 -9.42
C ASP A 52 7.85 6.91 -10.13
N ASP A 53 7.92 7.24 -11.43
CA ASP A 53 6.76 7.57 -12.26
C ASP A 53 5.86 6.36 -12.57
N ALA A 54 6.42 5.14 -12.55
CA ALA A 54 5.68 3.89 -12.71
C ALA A 54 5.21 3.29 -11.38
N ALA A 55 5.89 3.61 -10.27
CA ALA A 55 5.62 3.03 -8.95
C ALA A 55 4.18 3.25 -8.49
N ALA A 56 3.65 4.47 -8.63
CA ALA A 56 2.30 4.81 -8.19
C ALA A 56 1.22 3.97 -8.90
N GLY A 57 1.28 3.87 -10.23
CA GLY A 57 0.30 3.10 -11.00
C GLY A 57 0.35 1.58 -10.72
N LEU A 58 1.53 1.06 -10.37
CA LEU A 58 1.67 -0.33 -9.94
C LEU A 58 1.06 -0.56 -8.56
N ILE A 59 1.26 0.36 -7.62
CA ILE A 59 0.64 0.30 -6.29
C ILE A 59 -0.89 0.36 -6.41
N ASP A 60 -1.44 1.28 -7.20
CA ASP A 60 -2.90 1.40 -7.40
C ASP A 60 -3.51 0.10 -7.94
N THR A 61 -2.88 -0.46 -8.97
CA THR A 61 -3.34 -1.71 -9.59
C THR A 61 -3.25 -2.87 -8.58
N ALA A 62 -2.13 -2.98 -7.87
CA ALA A 62 -1.93 -4.01 -6.87
C ALA A 62 -2.90 -3.88 -5.68
N TYR A 63 -3.24 -2.66 -5.29
CA TYR A 63 -4.18 -2.39 -4.20
C TYR A 63 -5.59 -2.89 -4.56
N MET A 64 -6.09 -2.55 -5.75
CA MET A 64 -7.41 -3.02 -6.19
C MET A 64 -7.49 -4.55 -6.27
N LEU A 65 -6.45 -5.20 -6.79
CA LEU A 65 -6.38 -6.67 -6.85
C LEU A 65 -6.38 -7.28 -5.44
N TRP A 66 -5.56 -6.75 -4.54
CA TRP A 66 -5.48 -7.22 -3.16
C TRP A 66 -6.80 -7.08 -2.40
N GLN A 67 -7.54 -5.97 -2.61
CA GLN A 67 -8.88 -5.80 -2.03
C GLN A 67 -9.90 -6.81 -2.61
N ALA A 68 -9.83 -7.11 -3.90
CA ALA A 68 -10.70 -8.11 -4.55
C ALA A 68 -10.41 -9.55 -4.06
N GLU A 69 -9.15 -9.86 -3.78
CA GLU A 69 -8.76 -11.15 -3.19
C GLU A 69 -9.27 -11.29 -1.76
N SER A 70 -9.14 -10.23 -0.96
CA SER A 70 -9.57 -10.22 0.44
C SER A 70 -11.09 -10.42 0.57
N THR A 71 -11.88 -9.82 -0.32
CA THR A 71 -13.35 -10.03 -0.38
C THR A 71 -13.77 -11.41 -0.89
N SER A 72 -12.93 -12.05 -1.70
CA SER A 72 -13.19 -13.40 -2.21
C SER A 72 -12.95 -14.49 -1.17
N GLN A 73 -12.14 -14.21 -0.14
CA GLN A 73 -11.90 -15.12 0.98
C GLN A 73 -13.05 -15.10 1.99
N ASP A 74 -13.62 -13.94 2.30
CA ASP A 74 -14.77 -13.80 3.21
C ASP A 74 -16.08 -14.44 2.70
N ARG A 75 -16.16 -14.79 1.42
CA ARG A 75 -17.37 -15.35 0.80
C ARG A 75 -17.44 -16.88 0.81
N LYS A 76 -16.42 -17.55 1.37
CA LYS A 76 -16.29 -19.02 1.38
C LYS A 76 -16.67 -19.69 2.70
N ASP A 77 -17.18 -18.93 3.68
CA ASP A 77 -17.69 -19.46 4.95
C ASP A 77 -19.21 -19.57 4.98
#